data_AF-A0A820YBG9-F1
#
_entry.id   AF-A0A820YBG9-F1
#
_cell.length_a   1.000
_cell.length_b   1.000
_cell.length_c   1.000
_cell.angle_alpha   90.00
_cell.angle_beta   90.00
_cell.angle_gamma   90.00
#
_symmetry.space_group_name_H-M   'P 1'
#
loop_
_entity.id
_entity.type
_entity.pdbx_description
1 polymer ?
#
loop_
_entity_poly.entity_id
_entity_poly.type
_entity_poly.pdbx_seq_one_letter_code
_entity_poly.pdbx_strand_id
1 'polypeptide(L)'
;MQVIIILSLFFITKSVLLKPIETDKDALAYLTQLGYTQKKCNSTSKLLCSLRPLSSIREYQKAFGLKETGQFDKTTKELLNKPRCGNRDTPHASILSNLASTSSKWEKKHLKWALHRRSSRISEEKTIQIIQEAFEAWTKHIPLSIERVCTNCQADFVFDFAHGDHGDGSPFDGSGHILAHAYFPEDGRVHFDADEEWTERFDGNDINLFLVAVHEIGHALGLYHNTHDKNSIMYPDYQFMDQHRILPDTDRQSIIDIYGSREIQKSLDPYNKLTAILSNKATHKVLDSNSEKHVYTLDHNGSKYQKWMFTQQDDGTYVLQNVATSFMLDSNNEHMYTHVPNGGPHQKWKFHRQNDGSYMLENIATSRVLDSNGAGNAYPHDSNGGDYQKWFLEATGVDPYNGMVAFLRNKATYKVLDSNAEKHVYTLDHNGSKYQKWIFTQQDDDTYALQNVATSFMLDSNNQHTYTHVPNCGPHQKWKFHRQNDGSYVLENIATSRVLDSNGTGNAYPHDSNGGDYQKWFLQAIQD
;
A
#
# COMPACT_ATOMS: atom_id res chain seq x y z
N MET A 1 -40.22 44.89 26.51
CA MET A 1 -40.78 43.69 25.86
C MET A 1 -40.33 43.74 24.40
N GLN A 2 -39.17 43.15 24.10
CA GLN A 2 -38.62 43.10 22.74
C GLN A 2 -39.12 41.81 22.06
N VAL A 3 -39.82 41.97 20.95
CA VAL A 3 -40.28 40.86 20.11
C VAL A 3 -39.17 40.56 19.11
N ILE A 4 -38.55 39.39 19.23
CA ILE A 4 -37.60 38.87 18.25
C ILE A 4 -38.41 38.10 17.20
N ILE A 5 -38.41 38.61 15.97
CA ILE A 5 -38.97 37.93 14.80
C ILE A 5 -37.87 36.99 14.26
N ILE A 6 -38.05 35.68 14.42
CA ILE A 6 -37.21 34.66 13.79
C ILE A 6 -37.75 34.44 12.38
N LEU A 7 -37.05 34.99 11.39
CA LEU A 7 -37.24 34.67 9.97
C LEU A 7 -36.56 33.34 9.68
N SER A 8 -37.34 32.25 9.64
CA SER A 8 -36.89 30.95 9.16
C SER A 8 -36.78 30.99 7.63
N LEU A 9 -35.56 31.12 7.11
CA LEU A 9 -35.23 30.87 5.71
C LEU A 9 -35.33 29.36 5.44
N PHE A 10 -36.44 28.93 4.85
CA PHE A 10 -36.54 27.63 4.20
C PHE A 10 -35.71 27.66 2.91
N PHE A 11 -34.51 27.10 2.95
CA PHE A 11 -33.82 26.69 1.72
C PHE A 11 -34.57 25.49 1.15
N ILE A 12 -35.39 25.71 0.14
CA ILE A 12 -35.89 24.63 -0.71
C ILE A 12 -34.74 24.26 -1.65
N THR A 13 -33.91 23.30 -1.26
CA THR A 13 -33.08 22.59 -2.21
C THR A 13 -34.02 21.83 -3.13
N LYS A 14 -34.11 22.23 -4.40
CA LYS A 14 -34.69 21.38 -5.44
C LYS A 14 -33.79 20.15 -5.57
N SER A 15 -34.03 19.12 -4.77
CA SER A 15 -33.62 17.77 -5.12
C SER A 15 -34.33 17.44 -6.43
N VAL A 16 -33.60 17.39 -7.54
CA VAL A 16 -34.12 16.80 -8.77
C VAL A 16 -34.38 15.34 -8.41
N LEU A 17 -35.66 15.00 -8.31
CA LEU A 17 -36.10 13.66 -7.96
C LEU A 17 -35.64 12.71 -9.06
N LEU A 18 -34.75 11.80 -8.67
CA LEU A 18 -34.44 10.50 -9.28
C LEU A 18 -35.63 10.03 -10.13
N LYS A 19 -35.48 9.87 -11.45
CA LYS A 19 -36.58 9.45 -12.32
C LYS A 19 -36.69 7.92 -12.25
N PRO A 20 -37.64 7.35 -11.46
CA PRO A 20 -37.64 5.92 -11.21
C PRO A 20 -37.91 5.13 -12.50
N ILE A 21 -37.28 3.96 -12.60
CA ILE A 21 -37.58 2.96 -13.61
C ILE A 21 -38.89 2.29 -13.21
N GLU A 22 -39.96 2.67 -13.91
CA GLU A 22 -41.34 2.32 -13.55
C GLU A 22 -41.99 1.34 -14.53
N THR A 23 -41.54 1.32 -15.79
CA THR A 23 -42.16 0.50 -16.84
C THR A 23 -41.18 -0.50 -17.45
N ASP A 24 -41.72 -1.55 -18.08
CA ASP A 24 -40.93 -2.52 -18.87
C ASP A 24 -40.08 -1.83 -19.93
N LYS A 25 -40.60 -0.75 -20.54
CA LYS A 25 -39.88 0.02 -21.56
C LYS A 25 -38.66 0.73 -20.98
N ASP A 26 -38.81 1.33 -19.80
CA ASP A 26 -37.71 2.00 -19.09
C ASP A 26 -36.65 0.98 -18.66
N ALA A 27 -37.11 -0.15 -18.10
CA ALA A 27 -36.22 -1.25 -17.71
C ALA A 27 -35.43 -1.80 -18.90
N LEU A 28 -36.05 -1.97 -20.06
CA LEU A 28 -35.37 -2.43 -21.27
C LEU A 28 -34.34 -1.44 -21.81
N ALA A 29 -34.63 -0.15 -21.78
CA ALA A 29 -33.69 0.88 -22.20
C ALA A 29 -32.47 0.89 -21.28
N TYR A 30 -32.70 0.86 -19.97
CA TYR A 30 -31.65 0.85 -18.96
C TYR A 30 -30.80 -0.43 -19.01
N LEU A 31 -31.44 -1.60 -19.12
CA LEU A 31 -30.74 -2.88 -19.30
C LEU A 31 -29.86 -2.92 -20.56
N THR A 32 -30.27 -2.22 -21.62
CA THR A 32 -29.45 -2.11 -22.84
C THR A 32 -28.16 -1.33 -22.58
N GLN A 33 -28.22 -0.25 -21.78
CA GLN A 33 -27.05 0.51 -21.35
C GLN A 33 -26.09 -0.36 -20.52
N LEU A 34 -26.64 -1.19 -19.63
CA LEU A 34 -25.88 -2.16 -18.81
C LEU A 34 -25.35 -3.37 -19.60
N GLY A 35 -25.65 -3.48 -20.90
CA GLY A 35 -25.15 -4.52 -21.79
C GLY A 35 -26.04 -5.75 -21.95
N TYR A 36 -27.25 -5.75 -21.40
CA TYR A 36 -28.24 -6.82 -21.60
C TYR A 36 -29.05 -6.54 -22.86
N THR A 37 -28.75 -7.28 -23.93
CA THR A 37 -29.43 -7.10 -25.21
C THR A 37 -30.56 -8.10 -25.39
N GLN A 38 -31.68 -7.65 -25.95
CA GLN A 38 -32.72 -8.58 -26.36
C GLN A 38 -32.24 -9.44 -27.53
N LYS A 39 -32.38 -10.76 -27.41
CA LYS A 39 -32.20 -11.67 -28.55
C LYS A 39 -33.38 -11.48 -29.50
N LYS A 40 -33.08 -11.31 -30.80
CA LYS A 40 -34.12 -11.15 -31.84
C LYS A 40 -35.10 -12.32 -31.79
N CYS A 41 -36.39 -12.02 -31.72
CA CYS A 41 -37.45 -13.01 -31.81
C CYS A 41 -37.59 -13.47 -33.28
N ASN A 42 -37.23 -14.72 -33.57
CA ASN A 42 -37.31 -15.29 -34.93
C ASN A 42 -38.73 -15.78 -35.33
N SER A 43 -39.78 -15.38 -34.60
CA SER A 43 -41.17 -15.79 -34.88
C SER A 43 -41.88 -14.74 -35.74
N THR A 44 -42.73 -15.21 -36.66
CA THR A 44 -43.59 -14.35 -37.49
C THR A 44 -44.81 -13.79 -36.74
N SER A 45 -45.12 -14.29 -35.53
CA SER A 45 -46.25 -13.81 -34.72
C SER A 45 -45.81 -12.74 -33.71
N LYS A 46 -46.31 -11.52 -33.89
CA LYS A 46 -46.10 -10.40 -32.94
C LYS A 46 -46.58 -10.73 -31.52
N LEU A 47 -47.72 -11.43 -31.41
CA LEU A 47 -48.31 -11.82 -30.12
C LEU A 47 -47.43 -12.83 -29.37
N LEU A 48 -46.84 -13.79 -30.08
CA LEU A 48 -45.92 -14.76 -29.49
C LEU A 48 -44.59 -14.13 -29.06
N CYS A 49 -44.13 -13.08 -29.76
CA CYS A 49 -42.96 -12.32 -29.34
C CYS A 49 -43.26 -11.42 -28.13
N SER A 50 -44.44 -10.83 -28.01
CA SER A 50 -44.83 -9.97 -26.87
C SER A 50 -45.15 -10.76 -25.60
N LEU A 51 -45.51 -12.03 -25.70
CA LEU A 51 -45.81 -12.92 -24.56
C LEU A 51 -44.57 -13.65 -24.02
N ARG A 52 -43.41 -13.53 -24.68
CA ARG A 52 -42.17 -14.13 -24.17
C ARG A 52 -41.62 -13.29 -23.02
N PRO A 53 -41.12 -13.93 -21.94
CA PRO A 53 -40.30 -13.24 -20.96
C PRO A 53 -39.15 -12.52 -21.66
N LEU A 54 -38.89 -11.27 -21.29
CA LEU A 54 -37.88 -10.45 -21.94
C LEU A 54 -36.51 -11.06 -21.66
N SER A 55 -35.80 -11.45 -22.72
CA SER A 55 -34.54 -12.18 -22.57
C SER A 55 -33.51 -11.38 -21.77
N SER A 56 -33.49 -10.05 -21.94
CA SER A 56 -32.61 -9.15 -21.19
C SER A 56 -32.94 -9.10 -19.69
N ILE A 57 -34.23 -9.05 -19.32
CA ILE A 57 -34.64 -9.10 -17.91
C ILE A 57 -34.26 -10.44 -17.28
N ARG A 58 -34.50 -11.54 -18.01
CA ARG A 58 -34.14 -12.87 -17.52
C ARG A 58 -32.62 -13.00 -17.35
N GLU A 59 -31.83 -12.50 -18.30
CA GLU A 59 -30.37 -12.52 -18.22
C GLU A 59 -29.84 -11.65 -17.07
N TYR A 60 -30.46 -10.50 -16.81
CA TYR A 60 -30.18 -9.68 -15.63
C TYR A 60 -30.51 -10.43 -14.33
N GLN A 61 -31.73 -10.96 -14.22
CA GLN A 61 -32.13 -11.76 -13.06
C GLN A 61 -31.17 -12.90 -12.78
N LYS A 62 -30.75 -13.61 -13.84
CA LYS A 62 -29.76 -14.68 -13.73
C LYS A 62 -28.41 -14.18 -13.20
N ALA A 63 -27.90 -13.07 -13.74
CA ALA A 63 -26.61 -12.51 -13.33
C ALA A 63 -26.61 -12.12 -11.84
N PHE A 64 -27.73 -11.60 -11.34
CA PHE A 64 -27.90 -11.15 -9.96
C PHE A 64 -28.49 -12.21 -9.01
N GLY A 65 -28.57 -13.48 -9.46
CA GLY A 65 -29.08 -14.60 -8.66
C GLY A 65 -30.56 -14.49 -8.26
N LEU A 66 -31.35 -13.71 -9.00
CA LEU A 66 -32.79 -13.60 -8.83
C LEU A 66 -33.52 -14.78 -9.50
N LYS A 67 -34.79 -14.97 -9.15
CA LYS A 67 -35.65 -15.92 -9.86
C LYS A 67 -35.81 -15.46 -11.32
N GLU A 68 -35.43 -16.31 -12.27
CA GLU A 68 -35.44 -16.07 -13.72
C GLU A 68 -36.85 -16.00 -14.34
N THR A 69 -37.72 -15.14 -13.83
CA THR A 69 -39.09 -14.95 -14.30
C THR A 69 -39.11 -14.36 -15.72
N GLY A 70 -38.13 -13.53 -16.05
CA GLY A 70 -38.06 -12.67 -17.24
C GLY A 70 -39.15 -11.60 -17.28
N GLN A 71 -39.73 -11.28 -16.12
CA GLN A 71 -40.71 -10.22 -15.93
C GLN A 71 -40.08 -9.11 -15.09
N PHE A 72 -40.49 -7.86 -15.32
CA PHE A 72 -40.12 -6.73 -14.46
C PHE A 72 -40.91 -6.79 -13.15
N ASP A 73 -40.64 -7.83 -12.36
CA ASP A 73 -41.28 -8.06 -11.07
C ASP A 73 -40.75 -7.10 -10.00
N LYS A 74 -41.43 -7.08 -8.85
CA LYS A 74 -41.13 -6.16 -7.74
C LYS A 74 -39.65 -6.20 -7.33
N THR A 75 -39.06 -7.39 -7.21
CA THR A 75 -37.66 -7.56 -6.82
C THR A 75 -36.70 -7.03 -7.88
N THR A 76 -37.00 -7.30 -9.16
CA THR A 76 -36.22 -6.77 -10.29
C THR A 76 -36.28 -5.24 -10.35
N LYS A 77 -37.47 -4.68 -10.12
CA LYS A 77 -37.69 -3.23 -10.06
C LYS A 77 -36.93 -2.57 -8.89
N GLU A 78 -36.97 -3.17 -7.71
CA GLU A 78 -36.23 -2.68 -6.54
C GLU A 78 -34.72 -2.66 -6.80
N LEU A 79 -34.19 -3.69 -7.48
CA LEU A 79 -32.76 -3.78 -7.79
C LEU A 79 -32.33 -2.79 -8.87
N LEU A 80 -33.09 -2.68 -9.97
CA LEU A 80 -32.78 -1.75 -11.06
C LEU A 80 -32.87 -0.27 -10.66
N ASN A 81 -33.58 0.05 -9.57
CA ASN A 81 -33.66 1.41 -9.03
C ASN A 81 -32.62 1.70 -7.94
N LYS A 82 -31.69 0.78 -7.65
CA LYS A 82 -30.58 1.08 -6.74
C LYS A 82 -29.52 1.93 -7.45
N PRO A 83 -28.92 2.91 -6.74
CA PRO A 83 -27.70 3.57 -7.20
C PRO A 83 -26.61 2.54 -7.49
N ARG A 84 -25.86 2.72 -8.58
CA ARG A 84 -24.91 1.72 -9.07
C ARG A 84 -23.83 2.32 -9.99
N CYS A 85 -22.85 1.50 -10.34
CA CYS A 85 -21.89 1.81 -11.41
C CYS A 85 -22.56 1.73 -12.80
N GLY A 86 -22.16 2.64 -13.69
CA GLY A 86 -22.59 2.75 -15.08
C GLY A 86 -21.85 1.84 -16.07
N ASN A 87 -20.80 1.16 -15.63
CA ASN A 87 -20.11 0.17 -16.45
C ASN A 87 -21.06 -1.00 -16.80
N ARG A 88 -20.82 -1.61 -17.97
CA ARG A 88 -21.61 -2.78 -18.42
C ARG A 88 -21.34 -3.99 -17.52
N ASP A 89 -22.38 -4.74 -17.18
CA ASP A 89 -22.29 -5.91 -16.29
C ASP A 89 -21.59 -7.13 -16.93
N THR A 90 -21.35 -7.10 -18.24
CA THR A 90 -20.76 -8.22 -19.03
C THR A 90 -21.39 -9.58 -18.70
N PRO A 91 -22.66 -9.83 -19.06
CA PRO A 91 -23.43 -11.00 -18.62
C PRO A 91 -23.01 -12.36 -19.21
N HIS A 92 -21.87 -12.44 -19.88
CA HIS A 92 -21.43 -13.65 -20.58
C HIS A 92 -20.15 -14.25 -19.96
N ALA A 93 -20.34 -15.32 -19.19
CA ALA A 93 -19.28 -16.24 -18.78
C ALA A 93 -18.44 -16.77 -19.97
N SER A 94 -18.97 -16.76 -21.19
CA SER A 94 -18.25 -17.14 -22.42
C SER A 94 -17.30 -16.06 -22.97
N ILE A 95 -17.48 -14.80 -22.57
CA ILE A 95 -16.51 -13.75 -22.90
C ILE A 95 -15.39 -13.78 -21.85
N LEU A 96 -15.67 -14.08 -20.57
CA LEU A 96 -14.63 -14.29 -19.55
C LEU A 96 -13.64 -15.41 -19.90
N SER A 97 -14.08 -16.50 -20.57
CA SER A 97 -13.14 -17.55 -21.02
C SER A 97 -12.24 -17.15 -22.19
N ASN A 98 -12.62 -16.14 -22.98
CA ASN A 98 -11.79 -15.57 -24.06
C ASN A 98 -11.12 -14.24 -23.65
N LEU A 99 -11.59 -13.57 -22.59
CA LEU A 99 -11.03 -12.38 -21.97
C LEU A 99 -10.02 -12.72 -20.87
N ALA A 100 -10.03 -13.93 -20.31
CA ALA A 100 -8.94 -14.42 -19.46
C ALA A 100 -7.60 -14.46 -20.23
N SER A 101 -7.62 -14.46 -21.57
CA SER A 101 -6.45 -14.24 -22.44
C SER A 101 -6.21 -12.78 -22.83
N THR A 102 -7.07 -11.82 -22.45
CA THR A 102 -7.01 -10.41 -22.86
C THR A 102 -7.51 -9.43 -21.77
N SER A 103 -7.36 -9.73 -20.47
CA SER A 103 -7.63 -8.74 -19.43
C SER A 103 -6.68 -7.56 -19.66
N SER A 104 -7.20 -6.40 -20.08
CA SER A 104 -6.38 -5.21 -20.22
C SER A 104 -5.84 -4.89 -18.84
N LYS A 105 -4.52 -4.75 -18.77
CA LYS A 105 -3.79 -4.43 -17.55
C LYS A 105 -2.79 -3.33 -17.88
N TRP A 106 -2.41 -2.56 -16.88
CA TRP A 106 -1.28 -1.66 -17.05
C TRP A 106 0.03 -2.45 -17.09
N GLU A 107 0.75 -2.36 -18.21
CA GLU A 107 2.13 -2.89 -18.29
C GLU A 107 3.11 -2.01 -17.50
N LYS A 108 2.83 -0.70 -17.43
CA LYS A 108 3.58 0.28 -16.65
C LYS A 108 3.36 0.05 -15.15
N LYS A 109 4.45 -0.01 -14.39
CA LYS A 109 4.42 -0.22 -12.92
C LYS A 109 4.30 1.07 -12.12
N HIS A 110 4.76 2.18 -12.68
CA HIS A 110 4.68 3.52 -12.08
C HIS A 110 3.64 4.34 -12.84
N LEU A 111 2.42 4.43 -12.31
CA LEU A 111 1.32 5.13 -12.95
C LEU A 111 1.10 6.50 -12.30
N LYS A 112 0.57 7.44 -13.08
CA LYS A 112 0.35 8.83 -12.71
C LYS A 112 -1.16 9.10 -12.75
N TRP A 113 -1.67 9.89 -11.81
CA TRP A 113 -3.08 10.30 -11.83
C TRP A 113 -3.25 11.81 -11.66
N ALA A 114 -4.30 12.35 -12.29
CA ALA A 114 -4.67 13.76 -12.19
C ALA A 114 -6.16 13.92 -11.86
N LEU A 115 -6.49 14.96 -11.11
CA LEU A 115 -7.87 15.41 -10.89
C LEU A 115 -8.14 16.59 -11.84
N HIS A 116 -9.11 16.44 -12.74
CA HIS A 116 -9.45 17.44 -13.74
C HIS A 116 -10.51 18.42 -13.23
N ARG A 117 -11.77 17.99 -13.12
CA ARG A 117 -12.82 18.77 -12.43
C ARG A 117 -13.12 18.14 -11.08
N ARG A 118 -13.52 18.99 -10.14
CA ARG A 118 -13.79 18.61 -8.74
C ARG A 118 -15.28 18.58 -8.44
N SER A 119 -15.65 17.84 -7.39
CA SER A 119 -16.96 17.97 -6.76
C SER A 119 -17.16 19.39 -6.22
N SER A 120 -18.41 19.88 -6.29
CA SER A 120 -18.82 21.10 -5.60
C SER A 120 -19.14 20.86 -4.12
N ARG A 121 -19.35 19.60 -3.72
CA ARG A 121 -19.80 19.18 -2.38
C ARG A 121 -18.66 18.88 -1.41
N ILE A 122 -17.59 18.30 -1.93
CA ILE A 122 -16.38 17.94 -1.17
C ILE A 122 -15.24 18.88 -1.61
N SER A 123 -14.41 19.34 -0.67
CA SER A 123 -13.26 20.19 -1.03
C SER A 123 -12.29 19.44 -1.94
N GLU A 124 -11.56 20.17 -2.78
CA GLU A 124 -10.60 19.56 -3.70
C GLU A 124 -9.53 18.75 -2.94
N GLU A 125 -9.00 19.33 -1.87
CA GLU A 125 -7.98 18.71 -1.01
C GLU A 125 -8.49 17.41 -0.39
N LYS A 126 -9.75 17.39 0.06
CA LYS A 126 -10.38 16.18 0.60
C LYS A 126 -10.67 15.13 -0.49
N THR A 127 -11.10 15.58 -1.67
CA THR A 127 -11.29 14.72 -2.84
C THR A 127 -9.98 14.03 -3.23
N ILE A 128 -8.88 14.77 -3.25
CA ILE A 128 -7.54 14.25 -3.53
C ILE A 128 -7.13 13.21 -2.50
N GLN A 129 -7.35 13.50 -1.20
CA GLN A 129 -7.07 12.54 -0.13
C GLN A 129 -7.88 11.24 -0.33
N ILE A 130 -9.16 11.35 -0.63
CA ILE A 130 -10.05 10.19 -0.82
C ILE A 130 -9.60 9.33 -2.00
N ILE A 131 -9.26 9.94 -3.15
CA ILE A 131 -8.78 9.22 -4.32
C ILE A 131 -7.43 8.54 -4.03
N GLN A 132 -6.53 9.21 -3.32
CA GLN A 132 -5.25 8.64 -2.91
C GLN A 132 -5.45 7.42 -2.00
N GLU A 133 -6.32 7.53 -0.99
CA GLU A 133 -6.67 6.42 -0.11
C GLU A 133 -7.34 5.26 -0.87
N ALA A 134 -8.16 5.57 -1.88
CA ALA A 134 -8.81 4.56 -2.72
C ALA A 134 -7.78 3.80 -3.58
N PHE A 135 -6.77 4.48 -4.13
CA PHE A 135 -5.64 3.81 -4.77
C PHE A 135 -4.84 2.94 -3.79
N GLU A 136 -4.62 3.41 -2.57
CA GLU A 136 -3.91 2.64 -1.53
C GLU A 136 -4.63 1.35 -1.15
N ALA A 137 -5.97 1.33 -1.17
CA ALA A 137 -6.77 0.14 -0.93
C ALA A 137 -6.42 -1.01 -1.89
N TRP A 138 -6.09 -0.69 -3.15
CA TRP A 138 -5.64 -1.64 -4.16
C TRP A 138 -4.12 -1.85 -4.14
N THR A 139 -3.35 -0.77 -4.26
CA THR A 139 -1.90 -0.80 -4.47
C THR A 139 -1.12 -1.42 -3.32
N LYS A 140 -1.66 -1.48 -2.10
CA LYS A 140 -1.04 -2.23 -1.00
C LYS A 140 -0.89 -3.74 -1.31
N HIS A 141 -1.74 -4.30 -2.16
CA HIS A 141 -1.78 -5.73 -2.49
C HIS A 141 -1.09 -6.09 -3.80
N ILE A 142 -0.80 -5.11 -4.66
CA ILE A 142 -0.26 -5.33 -6.02
C ILE A 142 0.97 -4.45 -6.29
N PRO A 143 1.87 -4.85 -7.19
CA PRO A 143 3.13 -4.15 -7.44
C PRO A 143 3.00 -2.95 -8.39
N LEU A 144 2.00 -2.11 -8.18
CA LEU A 144 1.86 -0.82 -8.87
C LEU A 144 2.13 0.31 -7.89
N SER A 145 2.91 1.29 -8.29
CA SER A 145 2.99 2.56 -7.57
C SER A 145 2.22 3.62 -8.33
N ILE A 146 1.46 4.44 -7.61
CA ILE A 146 0.60 5.44 -8.19
C ILE A 146 0.93 6.78 -7.55
N GLU A 147 1.23 7.78 -8.37
CA GLU A 147 1.55 9.14 -7.91
C GLU A 147 0.61 10.17 -8.52
N ARG A 148 0.30 11.22 -7.74
CA ARG A 148 -0.50 12.34 -8.24
C ARG A 148 0.39 13.31 -9.02
N VAL A 149 -0.09 13.78 -10.16
CA VAL A 149 0.51 14.87 -10.94
C VAL A 149 -0.41 16.07 -11.05
N CYS A 150 0.10 17.17 -11.64
CA CYS A 150 -0.68 18.37 -11.87
C CYS A 150 -1.86 18.10 -12.84
N THR A 151 -2.95 18.86 -12.74
CA THR A 151 -4.16 18.66 -13.56
C THR A 151 -3.91 18.65 -15.07
N ASN A 152 -2.96 19.46 -15.55
CA ASN A 152 -2.62 19.56 -16.98
C ASN A 152 -1.40 18.71 -17.37
N CYS A 153 -0.88 17.91 -16.44
CA CYS A 153 0.22 17.00 -16.69
C CYS A 153 -0.29 15.74 -17.41
N GLN A 154 0.59 15.05 -18.13
CA GLN A 154 0.25 13.74 -18.68
C GLN A 154 0.06 12.74 -17.52
N ALA A 155 -1.14 12.16 -17.43
CA ALA A 155 -1.51 11.16 -16.43
C ALA A 155 -2.03 9.90 -17.11
N ASP A 156 -1.85 8.76 -16.46
CA ASP A 156 -2.39 7.47 -16.89
C ASP A 156 -3.84 7.30 -16.38
N PHE A 157 -4.18 7.90 -15.23
CA PHE A 157 -5.55 8.01 -14.72
C PHE A 157 -6.02 9.46 -14.67
N VAL A 158 -7.23 9.73 -15.13
CA VAL A 158 -7.83 11.07 -15.08
C VAL A 158 -9.18 10.99 -14.40
N PHE A 159 -9.28 11.64 -13.25
CA PHE A 159 -10.53 11.73 -12.48
C PHE A 159 -11.28 13.00 -12.82
N ASP A 160 -12.58 12.88 -13.08
CA ASP A 160 -13.40 13.99 -13.52
C ASP A 160 -14.81 13.94 -12.93
N PHE A 161 -15.31 15.06 -12.45
CA PHE A 161 -16.70 15.21 -12.02
C PHE A 161 -17.48 15.92 -13.13
N ALA A 162 -18.48 15.24 -13.70
CA ALA A 162 -19.19 15.71 -14.88
C ALA A 162 -20.72 15.58 -14.73
N HIS A 163 -21.47 16.38 -15.48
CA HIS A 163 -22.93 16.36 -15.50
C HIS A 163 -23.41 15.83 -16.86
N GLY A 164 -24.48 15.02 -16.88
CA GLY A 164 -25.17 14.65 -18.11
C GLY A 164 -24.25 14.16 -19.23
N ASP A 165 -24.48 14.62 -20.45
CA ASP A 165 -23.55 14.39 -21.57
C ASP A 165 -22.23 15.17 -21.39
N HIS A 166 -21.13 14.42 -21.29
CA HIS A 166 -19.79 14.93 -21.05
C HIS A 166 -18.78 14.47 -22.10
N GLY A 167 -19.24 14.10 -23.30
CA GLY A 167 -18.40 13.98 -24.49
C GLY A 167 -17.68 12.64 -24.66
N ASP A 168 -17.99 11.64 -23.85
CA ASP A 168 -17.41 10.29 -23.91
C ASP A 168 -18.39 9.21 -24.43
N GLY A 169 -19.63 9.60 -24.75
CA GLY A 169 -20.69 8.73 -25.24
C GLY A 169 -21.47 7.98 -24.15
N SER A 170 -21.19 8.23 -22.87
CA SER A 170 -21.84 7.61 -21.71
C SER A 170 -22.42 8.70 -20.79
N PRO A 171 -23.51 9.38 -21.17
CA PRO A 171 -24.06 10.48 -20.38
C PRO A 171 -24.56 9.99 -19.01
N PHE A 172 -24.32 10.81 -17.98
CA PHE A 172 -24.93 10.62 -16.66
C PHE A 172 -26.42 10.97 -16.66
N ASP A 173 -27.17 10.43 -15.70
CA ASP A 173 -28.62 10.57 -15.59
C ASP A 173 -29.09 11.59 -14.54
N GLY A 174 -28.14 12.27 -13.88
CA GLY A 174 -28.40 13.14 -12.75
C GLY A 174 -28.53 12.30 -11.47
N SER A 175 -28.90 12.95 -10.36
CA SER A 175 -28.85 12.26 -9.06
C SER A 175 -29.62 10.93 -8.99
N GLY A 176 -28.91 9.88 -8.60
CA GLY A 176 -29.41 8.56 -8.27
C GLY A 176 -28.72 7.40 -8.97
N HIS A 177 -29.33 6.94 -10.06
CA HIS A 177 -29.12 5.61 -10.64
C HIS A 177 -27.66 5.34 -11.03
N ILE A 178 -27.03 6.17 -11.87
CA ILE A 178 -25.63 5.99 -12.28
C ILE A 178 -24.73 6.96 -11.50
N LEU A 179 -24.00 6.41 -10.53
CA LEU A 179 -23.12 7.21 -9.67
C LEU A 179 -21.82 7.62 -10.37
N ALA A 180 -21.25 6.70 -11.14
CA ALA A 180 -19.94 6.83 -11.75
C ALA A 180 -19.71 5.77 -12.84
N HIS A 181 -18.68 5.96 -13.65
CA HIS A 181 -18.14 4.94 -14.54
C HIS A 181 -16.65 5.14 -14.78
N ALA A 182 -15.99 4.08 -15.24
CA ALA A 182 -14.56 4.09 -15.48
C ALA A 182 -14.17 3.30 -16.73
N TYR A 183 -13.11 3.77 -17.35
CA TYR A 183 -12.50 3.14 -18.51
C TYR A 183 -11.36 2.23 -18.07
N PHE A 184 -11.27 1.08 -18.73
CA PHE A 184 -10.28 0.05 -18.48
C PHE A 184 -8.83 0.53 -18.70
N PRO A 185 -7.81 -0.26 -18.29
CA PRO A 185 -6.40 0.06 -18.53
C PRO A 185 -6.09 0.46 -19.98
N GLU A 186 -5.06 1.31 -20.14
CA GLU A 186 -4.68 2.08 -21.35
C GLU A 186 -5.47 3.39 -21.57
N ASP A 187 -6.71 3.49 -21.07
CA ASP A 187 -7.49 4.74 -21.08
C ASP A 187 -7.48 5.41 -19.69
N GLY A 188 -7.89 4.68 -18.64
CA GLY A 188 -7.74 5.10 -17.25
C GLY A 188 -8.58 6.31 -16.81
N ARG A 189 -9.49 6.82 -17.64
CA ARG A 189 -10.46 7.84 -17.23
C ARG A 189 -11.45 7.27 -16.22
N VAL A 190 -11.74 8.05 -15.18
CA VAL A 190 -12.71 7.74 -14.13
C VAL A 190 -13.61 8.95 -13.97
N HIS A 191 -14.92 8.78 -14.21
CA HIS A 191 -15.89 9.86 -14.15
C HIS A 191 -16.89 9.63 -13.02
N PHE A 192 -17.15 10.67 -12.25
CA PHE A 192 -18.20 10.70 -11.22
C PHE A 192 -19.32 11.62 -11.65
N ASP A 193 -20.57 11.24 -11.41
CA ASP A 193 -21.71 12.13 -11.66
C ASP A 193 -21.69 13.28 -10.65
N ALA A 194 -21.47 14.49 -11.14
CA ALA A 194 -21.42 15.70 -10.33
C ALA A 194 -22.78 16.14 -9.77
N ASP A 195 -23.89 15.55 -10.25
CA ASP A 195 -25.23 15.78 -9.72
C ASP A 195 -25.52 14.99 -8.43
N GLU A 196 -24.65 14.05 -8.04
CA GLU A 196 -24.81 13.30 -6.79
C GLU A 196 -24.46 14.11 -5.53
N GLU A 197 -25.15 13.80 -4.44
CA GLU A 197 -24.86 14.33 -3.11
C GLU A 197 -23.69 13.57 -2.47
N TRP A 198 -22.49 13.74 -3.05
CA TRP A 198 -21.26 13.09 -2.58
C TRP A 198 -20.92 13.44 -1.14
N THR A 199 -20.56 12.42 -0.36
CA THR A 199 -20.09 12.59 1.02
C THR A 199 -18.79 11.85 1.31
N GLU A 200 -18.09 12.33 2.32
CA GLU A 200 -16.94 11.66 2.95
C GLU A 200 -17.32 10.90 4.23
N ARG A 201 -18.60 10.97 4.63
CA ARG A 201 -19.10 10.38 5.87
C ARG A 201 -19.38 8.89 5.67
N PHE A 202 -19.15 8.12 6.72
CA PHE A 202 -19.46 6.69 6.78
C PHE A 202 -20.63 6.45 7.75
N ASP A 203 -21.74 7.15 7.52
CA ASP A 203 -22.94 7.04 8.36
C ASP A 203 -24.01 6.11 7.74
N GLY A 204 -23.72 5.55 6.55
CA GLY A 204 -24.59 4.61 5.83
C GLY A 204 -25.82 5.25 5.18
N ASN A 205 -26.01 6.56 5.30
CA ASN A 205 -27.20 7.25 4.80
C ASN A 205 -26.98 7.89 3.43
N ASP A 206 -25.73 8.18 3.09
CA ASP A 206 -25.35 8.91 1.88
C ASP A 206 -24.40 8.11 0.96
N ILE A 207 -24.22 8.58 -0.28
CA ILE A 207 -23.27 8.02 -1.23
C ILE A 207 -21.85 8.47 -0.84
N ASN A 208 -21.03 7.51 -0.45
CA ASN A 208 -19.67 7.75 0.02
C ASN A 208 -18.70 7.72 -1.17
N LEU A 209 -17.99 8.83 -1.38
CA LEU A 209 -17.06 8.97 -2.51
C LEU A 209 -15.91 7.97 -2.45
N PHE A 210 -15.42 7.59 -1.27
CA PHE A 210 -14.33 6.61 -1.15
C PHE A 210 -14.77 5.24 -1.66
N LEU A 211 -15.95 4.75 -1.28
CA LEU A 211 -16.43 3.44 -1.73
C LEU A 211 -16.62 3.39 -3.25
N VAL A 212 -17.22 4.44 -3.84
CA VAL A 212 -17.37 4.51 -5.30
C VAL A 212 -16.02 4.65 -5.99
N ALA A 213 -15.10 5.47 -5.46
CA ALA A 213 -13.76 5.60 -6.03
C ALA A 213 -12.99 4.27 -6.00
N VAL A 214 -13.07 3.49 -4.90
CA VAL A 214 -12.45 2.16 -4.85
C VAL A 214 -13.02 1.25 -5.94
N HIS A 215 -14.34 1.24 -6.13
CA HIS A 215 -15.00 0.47 -7.19
C HIS A 215 -14.51 0.87 -8.59
N GLU A 216 -14.60 2.16 -8.93
CA GLU A 216 -14.23 2.65 -10.26
C GLU A 216 -12.74 2.49 -10.56
N ILE A 217 -11.88 2.63 -9.55
CA ILE A 217 -10.45 2.33 -9.70
C ILE A 217 -10.24 0.84 -10.00
N GLY A 218 -11.06 -0.06 -9.44
CA GLY A 218 -11.04 -1.48 -9.79
C GLY A 218 -11.22 -1.71 -11.30
N HIS A 219 -12.18 -1.02 -11.91
CA HIS A 219 -12.35 -1.02 -13.37
C HIS A 219 -11.16 -0.43 -14.12
N ALA A 220 -10.67 0.73 -13.68
CA ALA A 220 -9.51 1.36 -14.27
C ALA A 220 -8.21 0.54 -14.11
N LEU A 221 -8.20 -0.43 -13.19
CA LEU A 221 -7.16 -1.45 -13.03
C LEU A 221 -7.47 -2.76 -13.77
N GLY A 222 -8.64 -2.93 -14.37
CA GLY A 222 -8.93 -4.07 -15.25
C GLY A 222 -9.92 -5.09 -14.67
N LEU A 223 -10.52 -4.82 -13.52
CA LEU A 223 -11.56 -5.68 -12.94
C LEU A 223 -12.92 -5.44 -13.63
N TYR A 224 -13.69 -6.51 -13.76
CA TYR A 224 -15.08 -6.47 -14.19
C TYR A 224 -16.00 -6.56 -12.97
N HIS A 225 -17.28 -6.27 -13.18
CA HIS A 225 -18.29 -6.43 -12.14
C HIS A 225 -18.37 -7.88 -11.65
N ASN A 226 -18.52 -8.05 -10.34
CA ASN A 226 -18.83 -9.33 -9.70
C ASN A 226 -20.30 -9.39 -9.32
N THR A 227 -21.16 -9.78 -10.27
CA THR A 227 -22.62 -9.82 -10.08
C THR A 227 -23.10 -10.92 -9.12
N HIS A 228 -22.24 -11.86 -8.73
CA HIS A 228 -22.61 -13.04 -7.93
C HIS A 228 -22.25 -12.92 -6.44
N ASP A 229 -21.30 -12.05 -6.07
CA ASP A 229 -20.90 -11.83 -4.68
C ASP A 229 -21.29 -10.43 -4.22
N LYS A 230 -22.35 -10.34 -3.40
CA LYS A 230 -22.82 -9.06 -2.85
C LYS A 230 -21.81 -8.40 -1.91
N ASN A 231 -20.85 -9.14 -1.37
CA ASN A 231 -19.84 -8.57 -0.48
C ASN A 231 -18.62 -8.02 -1.24
N SER A 232 -18.56 -8.20 -2.56
CA SER A 232 -17.50 -7.67 -3.40
C SER A 232 -17.64 -6.16 -3.54
N ILE A 233 -16.53 -5.41 -3.46
CA ILE A 233 -16.54 -3.98 -3.79
C ILE A 233 -16.85 -3.77 -5.28
N MET A 234 -16.56 -4.75 -6.14
CA MET A 234 -16.90 -4.76 -7.56
C MET A 234 -18.33 -5.25 -7.84
N TYR A 235 -19.17 -5.43 -6.83
CA TYR A 235 -20.60 -5.63 -7.04
C TYR A 235 -21.21 -4.34 -7.64
N PRO A 236 -22.02 -4.41 -8.72
CA PRO A 236 -22.42 -3.20 -9.46
C PRO A 236 -23.24 -2.20 -8.66
N ASP A 237 -24.18 -2.69 -7.84
CA ASP A 237 -25.05 -1.80 -7.07
C ASP A 237 -24.30 -1.26 -5.85
N TYR A 238 -24.50 0.01 -5.54
CA TYR A 238 -23.89 0.64 -4.37
C TYR A 238 -24.32 -0.07 -3.10
N GLN A 239 -23.32 -0.43 -2.30
CA GLN A 239 -23.50 -1.00 -0.98
C GLN A 239 -22.60 -0.27 0.01
N PHE A 240 -23.19 0.16 1.12
CA PHE A 240 -22.40 0.69 2.21
C PHE A 240 -21.61 -0.43 2.88
N MET A 241 -20.30 -0.23 3.04
CA MET A 241 -19.40 -1.18 3.69
C MET A 241 -18.77 -0.56 4.94
N ASP A 242 -19.13 -1.09 6.11
CA ASP A 242 -18.70 -0.60 7.44
C ASP A 242 -17.23 -0.97 7.78
N GLN A 243 -16.56 -1.76 6.94
CA GLN A 243 -15.15 -2.18 7.14
C GLN A 243 -14.18 -1.23 6.41
N HIS A 244 -14.11 -0.02 6.97
CA HIS A 244 -13.55 1.26 6.52
C HIS A 244 -12.27 1.38 5.67
N ARG A 245 -11.58 0.32 5.24
CA ARG A 245 -10.37 0.38 4.34
C ARG A 245 -9.88 -1.02 3.92
N ILE A 246 -10.64 -2.08 4.21
CA ILE A 246 -10.23 -3.45 3.91
C ILE A 246 -10.93 -3.88 2.64
N LEU A 247 -10.12 -4.13 1.61
CA LEU A 247 -10.60 -4.70 0.36
C LEU A 247 -11.10 -6.13 0.63
N PRO A 248 -12.35 -6.49 0.24
CA PRO A 248 -12.85 -7.85 0.43
C PRO A 248 -11.93 -8.89 -0.21
N ASP A 249 -11.88 -10.10 0.38
CA ASP A 249 -10.94 -11.14 -0.02
C ASP A 249 -11.08 -11.53 -1.50
N THR A 250 -12.31 -11.57 -2.03
CA THR A 250 -12.58 -11.88 -3.44
C THR A 250 -11.97 -10.86 -4.39
N ASP A 251 -12.04 -9.56 -4.05
CA ASP A 251 -11.54 -8.47 -4.88
C ASP A 251 -10.02 -8.38 -4.77
N ARG A 252 -9.49 -8.59 -3.56
CA ARG A 252 -8.05 -8.71 -3.33
C ARG A 252 -7.45 -9.84 -4.17
N GLN A 253 -8.07 -11.01 -4.19
CA GLN A 253 -7.56 -12.13 -4.98
C GLN A 253 -7.65 -11.81 -6.48
N SER A 254 -8.77 -11.25 -6.94
CA SER A 254 -8.97 -10.93 -8.35
C SER A 254 -7.92 -9.93 -8.88
N ILE A 255 -7.58 -8.90 -8.09
CA ILE A 255 -6.56 -7.93 -8.51
C ILE A 255 -5.14 -8.52 -8.48
N ILE A 256 -4.88 -9.41 -7.52
CA ILE A 256 -3.62 -10.17 -7.44
C ILE A 256 -3.46 -11.08 -8.66
N ASP A 257 -4.53 -11.69 -9.15
CA ASP A 257 -4.48 -12.55 -10.33
C ASP A 257 -4.11 -11.78 -11.61
N ILE A 258 -4.45 -10.49 -11.69
CA ILE A 258 -4.10 -9.61 -12.84
C ILE A 258 -2.64 -9.12 -12.75
N TYR A 259 -2.23 -8.61 -11.59
CA TYR A 259 -0.95 -7.88 -11.45
C TYR A 259 0.16 -8.65 -10.75
N GLY A 260 -0.16 -9.82 -10.19
CA GLY A 260 0.62 -10.47 -9.15
C GLY A 260 0.42 -9.79 -7.79
N SER A 261 0.67 -10.53 -6.72
CA SER A 261 0.66 -9.93 -5.38
C SER A 261 1.93 -9.12 -5.15
N ARG A 262 1.82 -7.99 -4.45
CA ARG A 262 2.97 -7.20 -3.97
C ARG A 262 3.80 -8.02 -2.98
N GLU A 263 3.16 -8.81 -2.13
CA GLU A 263 3.84 -9.75 -1.23
C GLU A 263 4.52 -10.85 -2.05
N ILE A 264 3.88 -11.31 -3.13
CA ILE A 264 4.46 -12.29 -4.05
C ILE A 264 5.56 -11.66 -4.92
N GLN A 265 5.54 -10.38 -5.28
CA GLN A 265 6.67 -9.71 -5.95
C GLN A 265 7.82 -9.41 -4.98
N LYS A 266 7.51 -9.12 -3.71
CA LYS A 266 8.48 -9.19 -2.61
C LYS A 266 9.00 -10.62 -2.40
N SER A 267 8.23 -11.66 -2.77
CA SER A 267 8.61 -13.08 -2.69
C SER A 267 9.09 -13.71 -4.03
N LEU A 268 9.08 -12.97 -5.13
CA LEU A 268 9.50 -13.38 -6.49
C LEU A 268 10.80 -12.69 -6.91
N ASP A 269 11.37 -11.83 -6.05
CA ASP A 269 12.81 -11.94 -5.86
C ASP A 269 13.07 -13.44 -5.55
N PRO A 270 13.91 -14.17 -6.30
CA PRO A 270 14.10 -15.63 -6.17
C PRO A 270 14.58 -16.12 -4.79
N TYR A 271 14.47 -15.25 -3.80
CA TYR A 271 14.95 -15.34 -2.47
C TYR A 271 13.99 -14.58 -1.56
N ASN A 272 13.15 -15.31 -0.81
CA ASN A 272 12.64 -14.87 0.50
C ASN A 272 13.82 -14.72 1.48
N LYS A 273 14.90 -14.06 1.04
CA LYS A 273 16.21 -13.99 1.66
C LYS A 273 16.60 -12.54 1.85
N LEU A 274 16.36 -12.04 3.05
CA LEU A 274 16.97 -10.80 3.49
C LEU A 274 18.47 -11.07 3.71
N THR A 275 19.37 -10.27 3.13
CA THR A 275 20.77 -10.27 3.56
C THR A 275 20.96 -9.17 4.58
N ALA A 276 21.32 -9.51 5.82
CA ALA A 276 21.51 -8.55 6.90
C ALA A 276 22.75 -8.88 7.75
N ILE A 277 23.15 -7.89 8.53
CA ILE A 277 24.14 -8.00 9.59
C ILE A 277 23.40 -8.04 10.92
N LEU A 278 23.84 -8.90 11.84
CA LEU A 278 23.29 -9.00 13.20
C LEU A 278 24.20 -8.23 14.15
N SER A 279 23.80 -7.03 14.58
CA SER A 279 24.55 -6.24 15.55
C SER A 279 24.01 -6.46 16.96
N ASN A 280 24.89 -6.76 17.90
CA ASN A 280 24.52 -6.98 19.29
C ASN A 280 24.26 -5.66 20.02
N LYS A 281 23.20 -5.59 20.81
CA LYS A 281 22.83 -4.36 21.53
C LYS A 281 23.85 -3.95 22.60
N ALA A 282 24.39 -4.91 23.37
CA ALA A 282 25.30 -4.60 24.48
C ALA A 282 26.73 -4.29 24.03
N THR A 283 27.23 -5.02 23.02
CA THR A 283 28.63 -4.92 22.59
C THR A 283 28.83 -4.09 21.33
N HIS A 284 27.76 -3.88 20.57
CA HIS A 284 27.79 -3.31 19.23
C HIS A 284 28.60 -4.10 18.19
N LYS A 285 29.13 -5.27 18.57
CA LYS A 285 29.80 -6.19 17.67
C LYS A 285 28.78 -6.95 16.83
N VAL A 286 29.20 -7.36 15.64
CA VAL A 286 28.37 -8.04 14.67
C VAL A 286 28.68 -9.53 14.62
N LEU A 287 27.65 -10.35 14.40
CA LEU A 287 27.80 -11.80 14.25
C LEU A 287 28.65 -12.12 13.00
N ASP A 288 29.70 -12.90 13.21
CA ASP A 288 30.70 -13.25 12.22
C ASP A 288 30.96 -14.76 12.28
N SER A 289 31.48 -15.33 11.19
CA SER A 289 31.90 -16.72 11.15
C SER A 289 33.08 -16.89 10.20
N ASN A 290 33.70 -18.07 10.20
CA ASN A 290 34.81 -18.35 9.28
C ASN A 290 34.64 -19.68 8.55
N SER A 291 35.57 -19.96 7.62
CA SER A 291 35.63 -21.23 6.89
C SER A 291 35.86 -22.45 7.78
N GLU A 292 36.38 -22.25 9.01
CA GLU A 292 36.59 -23.29 10.03
C GLU A 292 35.33 -23.55 10.87
N LYS A 293 34.20 -22.93 10.51
CA LYS A 293 32.87 -23.10 11.14
C LYS A 293 32.71 -22.48 12.52
N HIS A 294 33.67 -21.68 12.99
CA HIS A 294 33.54 -20.95 14.24
C HIS A 294 32.58 -19.76 14.07
N VAL A 295 31.78 -19.48 15.10
CA VAL A 295 30.89 -18.32 15.18
C VAL A 295 31.32 -17.46 16.36
N TYR A 296 31.42 -16.16 16.14
CA TYR A 296 31.90 -15.19 17.11
C TYR A 296 31.33 -13.80 16.76
N THR A 297 31.69 -12.77 17.51
CA THR A 297 31.36 -11.38 17.19
C THR A 297 32.61 -10.53 17.04
N LEU A 298 32.61 -9.65 16.03
CA LEU A 298 33.69 -8.70 15.76
C LEU A 298 33.14 -7.29 15.55
N ASP A 299 34.01 -6.29 15.58
CA ASP A 299 33.63 -4.97 15.09
C ASP A 299 33.29 -5.05 13.60
N HIS A 300 32.33 -4.22 13.19
CA HIS A 300 31.85 -4.20 11.82
C HIS A 300 32.99 -3.85 10.84
N ASN A 301 33.32 -4.76 9.93
CA ASN A 301 34.41 -4.62 8.95
C ASN A 301 33.96 -4.74 7.49
N GLY A 302 32.65 -4.95 7.25
CA GLY A 302 32.06 -5.00 5.90
C GLY A 302 32.31 -6.32 5.14
N SER A 303 33.00 -7.28 5.77
CA SER A 303 33.28 -8.60 5.24
C SER A 303 32.01 -9.37 4.87
N LYS A 304 32.10 -10.25 3.86
CA LYS A 304 31.03 -11.19 3.53
C LYS A 304 30.77 -12.19 4.68
N TYR A 305 31.75 -12.41 5.55
CA TYR A 305 31.61 -13.27 6.72
C TYR A 305 30.67 -12.69 7.80
N GLN A 306 30.42 -11.38 7.79
CA GLN A 306 29.48 -10.70 8.70
C GLN A 306 28.05 -10.63 8.15
N LYS A 307 27.85 -11.06 6.91
CA LYS A 307 26.56 -10.98 6.21
C LYS A 307 25.86 -12.32 6.25
N TRP A 308 24.61 -12.29 6.68
CA TRP A 308 23.76 -13.46 6.85
C TRP A 308 22.52 -13.31 6.01
N MET A 309 22.18 -14.38 5.31
CA MET A 309 21.07 -14.47 4.40
C MET A 309 19.94 -15.27 5.07
N PHE A 310 18.85 -14.58 5.41
CA PHE A 310 17.75 -15.07 6.25
C PHE A 310 16.63 -15.62 5.38
N THR A 311 16.41 -16.93 5.39
CA THR A 311 15.33 -17.55 4.61
C THR A 311 14.20 -17.99 5.54
N GLN A 312 13.02 -17.38 5.43
CA GLN A 312 11.84 -17.85 6.16
C GLN A 312 11.38 -19.20 5.61
N GLN A 313 11.04 -20.11 6.51
CA GLN A 313 10.52 -21.45 6.23
C GLN A 313 8.98 -21.45 6.38
N ASP A 314 8.30 -22.42 5.78
CA ASP A 314 6.83 -22.54 5.80
C ASP A 314 6.25 -22.67 7.23
N ASP A 315 7.05 -23.14 8.18
CA ASP A 315 6.69 -23.28 9.60
C ASP A 315 6.88 -21.97 10.41
N GLY A 316 7.21 -20.86 9.74
CA GLY A 316 7.46 -19.56 10.34
C GLY A 316 8.85 -19.39 10.98
N THR A 317 9.71 -20.42 10.94
CA THR A 317 11.11 -20.31 11.40
C THR A 317 12.01 -19.73 10.32
N TYR A 318 13.24 -19.37 10.68
CA TYR A 318 14.24 -18.85 9.75
C TYR A 318 15.49 -19.73 9.77
N VAL A 319 16.12 -19.86 8.60
CA VAL A 319 17.50 -20.35 8.47
C VAL A 319 18.41 -19.19 8.09
N LEU A 320 19.61 -19.14 8.67
CA LEU A 320 20.56 -18.04 8.46
C LEU A 320 21.80 -18.60 7.76
N GLN A 321 21.97 -18.27 6.48
CA GLN A 321 23.12 -18.72 5.69
C GLN A 321 24.20 -17.63 5.65
N ASN A 322 25.43 -17.95 6.04
CA ASN A 322 26.54 -17.03 5.89
C ASN A 322 26.86 -16.78 4.41
N VAL A 323 27.00 -15.52 4.00
CA VAL A 323 27.20 -15.14 2.59
C VAL A 323 28.58 -15.57 2.06
N ALA A 324 29.62 -15.61 2.90
CA ALA A 324 30.95 -16.01 2.47
C ALA A 324 31.10 -17.53 2.32
N THR A 325 30.59 -18.30 3.28
CA THR A 325 30.83 -19.75 3.35
C THR A 325 29.67 -20.59 2.84
N SER A 326 28.48 -20.01 2.70
CA SER A 326 27.22 -20.73 2.45
C SER A 326 26.83 -21.74 3.54
N PHE A 327 27.50 -21.72 4.71
CA PHE A 327 27.13 -22.54 5.87
C PHE A 327 25.98 -21.88 6.65
N MET A 328 25.14 -22.71 7.27
CA MET A 328 24.01 -22.29 8.10
C MET A 328 24.44 -22.04 9.53
N LEU A 329 23.90 -21.01 10.17
CA LEU A 329 24.00 -20.81 11.62
C LEU A 329 23.31 -21.98 12.33
N ASP A 330 24.07 -22.65 13.18
CA ASP A 330 23.69 -23.89 13.84
C ASP A 330 24.08 -23.80 15.33
N SER A 331 23.36 -24.50 16.18
CA SER A 331 23.72 -24.56 17.60
C SER A 331 23.35 -25.88 18.26
N ASN A 332 24.13 -26.22 19.27
CA ASN A 332 23.80 -27.28 20.22
C ASN A 332 23.71 -26.68 21.63
N ASN A 333 23.73 -27.50 22.68
CA ASN A 333 23.60 -27.01 24.04
C ASN A 333 24.85 -26.25 24.56
N GLU A 334 25.99 -26.35 23.86
CA GLU A 334 27.28 -25.83 24.31
C GLU A 334 27.85 -24.74 23.38
N HIS A 335 27.61 -24.84 22.07
CA HIS A 335 28.30 -24.04 21.06
C HIS A 335 27.37 -23.47 19.98
N MET A 336 27.72 -22.26 19.55
CA MET A 336 27.30 -21.69 18.26
C MET A 336 28.36 -22.05 17.22
N TYR A 337 27.93 -22.53 16.06
CA TYR A 337 28.83 -22.86 14.95
C TYR A 337 28.09 -22.67 13.63
N THR A 338 28.81 -22.82 12.52
CA THR A 338 28.16 -22.96 11.22
C THR A 338 28.29 -24.38 10.68
N HIS A 339 27.30 -24.84 9.93
CA HIS A 339 27.33 -26.19 9.36
C HIS A 339 26.75 -26.21 7.96
N VAL A 340 27.07 -27.26 7.19
CA VAL A 340 26.42 -27.44 5.88
C VAL A 340 24.90 -27.54 6.08
N PRO A 341 24.10 -26.99 5.15
CA PRO A 341 22.64 -27.05 5.23
C PRO A 341 22.17 -28.51 5.38
N ASN A 342 21.42 -28.79 6.45
CA ASN A 342 20.91 -30.14 6.73
C ASN A 342 19.39 -30.17 6.96
N GLY A 343 18.73 -29.00 7.03
CA GLY A 343 17.28 -28.88 7.23
C GLY A 343 16.79 -29.29 8.64
N GLY A 344 17.71 -29.65 9.53
CA GLY A 344 17.42 -30.09 10.89
C GLY A 344 17.02 -28.93 11.81
N PRO A 345 16.40 -29.25 12.97
CA PRO A 345 15.90 -28.24 13.90
C PRO A 345 17.01 -27.37 14.51
N HIS A 346 18.26 -27.85 14.54
CA HIS A 346 19.42 -27.08 15.03
C HIS A 346 19.82 -25.91 14.11
N GLN A 347 19.32 -25.86 12.88
CA GLN A 347 19.55 -24.76 11.94
C GLN A 347 18.34 -23.80 11.83
N LYS A 348 17.27 -24.09 12.57
CA LYS A 348 16.02 -23.33 12.53
C LYS A 348 15.92 -22.42 13.74
N TRP A 349 15.59 -21.16 13.48
CA TRP A 349 15.58 -20.10 14.46
C TRP A 349 14.23 -19.38 14.49
N LYS A 350 13.68 -19.18 15.69
CA LYS A 350 12.54 -18.29 15.94
C LYS A 350 13.05 -16.90 16.31
N PHE A 351 12.43 -15.89 15.72
CA PHE A 351 12.75 -14.50 15.95
C PHE A 351 11.68 -13.86 16.83
N HIS A 352 12.06 -13.50 18.05
CA HIS A 352 11.18 -12.85 19.00
C HIS A 352 11.47 -11.36 18.99
N ARG A 353 10.57 -10.59 18.37
CA ARG A 353 10.69 -9.13 18.29
C ARG A 353 10.52 -8.51 19.68
N GLN A 354 11.45 -7.65 20.06
CA GLN A 354 11.44 -6.92 21.32
C GLN A 354 10.82 -5.52 21.14
N ASN A 355 10.42 -4.88 22.24
CA ASN A 355 9.83 -3.54 22.21
C ASN A 355 10.79 -2.48 21.65
N ASP A 356 12.09 -2.66 21.89
CA ASP A 356 13.15 -1.79 21.37
C ASP A 356 13.53 -2.13 19.92
N GLY A 357 12.76 -2.94 19.19
CA GLY A 357 13.02 -3.28 17.79
C GLY A 357 14.18 -4.25 17.56
N SER A 358 14.87 -4.70 18.61
CA SER A 358 15.80 -5.81 18.54
C SER A 358 15.06 -7.15 18.46
N TYR A 359 15.80 -8.21 18.18
CA TYR A 359 15.30 -9.58 18.15
C TYR A 359 16.11 -10.45 19.09
N MET A 360 15.41 -11.36 19.76
CA MET A 360 16.01 -12.50 20.42
C MET A 360 15.85 -13.71 19.51
N LEU A 361 16.95 -14.40 19.21
CA LEU A 361 16.97 -15.53 18.28
C LEU A 361 17.01 -16.82 19.07
N GLU A 362 15.91 -17.59 19.06
CA GLU A 362 15.79 -18.88 19.75
C GLU A 362 15.99 -20.03 18.77
N ASN A 363 16.86 -20.98 19.11
CA ASN A 363 17.03 -22.19 18.33
C ASN A 363 15.93 -23.22 18.62
N ILE A 364 15.35 -23.82 17.58
CA ILE A 364 14.24 -24.77 17.73
C ILE A 364 14.64 -26.06 18.45
N ALA A 365 15.86 -26.57 18.24
CA ALA A 365 16.27 -27.84 18.83
C ALA A 365 16.64 -27.71 20.30
N THR A 366 17.24 -26.59 20.70
CA THR A 366 17.80 -26.42 22.05
C THR A 366 16.94 -25.52 22.95
N SER A 367 16.01 -24.76 22.37
CA SER A 367 15.25 -23.70 23.06
C SER A 367 16.14 -22.62 23.73
N ARG A 368 17.43 -22.59 23.40
CA ARG A 368 18.39 -21.60 23.86
C ARG A 368 18.48 -20.47 22.84
N VAL A 369 18.88 -19.30 23.32
CA VAL A 369 18.98 -18.09 22.49
C VAL A 369 20.42 -17.76 22.16
N LEU A 370 20.62 -17.07 21.03
CA LEU A 370 21.93 -16.52 20.66
C LEU A 370 22.33 -15.42 21.64
N ASP A 371 23.41 -15.66 22.37
CA ASP A 371 24.00 -14.73 23.34
C ASP A 371 25.45 -14.41 22.94
N SER A 372 25.99 -13.33 23.50
CA SER A 372 27.36 -12.89 23.25
C SER A 372 27.98 -12.22 24.47
N ASN A 373 29.27 -11.87 24.38
CA ASN A 373 29.94 -11.11 25.44
C ASN A 373 30.94 -10.09 24.88
N GLY A 374 31.44 -9.21 25.76
CA GLY A 374 32.39 -8.17 25.40
C GLY A 374 33.73 -8.68 24.85
N ALA A 375 34.07 -9.95 25.09
CA ALA A 375 35.27 -10.59 24.55
C ALA A 375 35.11 -11.10 23.10
N GLY A 376 33.91 -10.97 22.52
CA GLY A 376 33.64 -11.38 21.13
C GLY A 376 33.16 -12.82 20.98
N ASN A 377 32.81 -13.52 22.07
CA ASN A 377 32.28 -14.88 21.96
C ASN A 377 30.79 -14.84 21.62
N ALA A 378 30.32 -15.80 20.82
CA ALA A 378 28.92 -16.08 20.59
C ALA A 378 28.60 -17.51 21.08
N TYR A 379 27.53 -17.69 21.85
CA TYR A 379 27.22 -18.96 22.48
C TYR A 379 25.70 -19.11 22.72
N PRO A 380 25.19 -20.36 22.82
CA PRO A 380 23.79 -20.61 23.16
C PRO A 380 23.58 -20.45 24.67
N HIS A 381 22.63 -19.64 25.08
CA HIS A 381 22.32 -19.41 26.49
C HIS A 381 20.82 -19.49 26.76
N ASP A 382 20.44 -19.78 28.01
CA ASP A 382 19.04 -19.67 28.41
C ASP A 382 18.60 -18.21 28.36
N SER A 383 17.35 -17.96 27.97
CA SER A 383 16.83 -16.59 27.86
C SER A 383 16.86 -15.91 29.23
N ASN A 384 17.55 -14.77 29.31
CA ASN A 384 17.66 -13.93 30.50
C ASN A 384 17.18 -12.49 30.25
N GLY A 385 16.81 -12.15 29.00
CA GLY A 385 16.31 -10.83 28.60
C GLY A 385 17.36 -9.71 28.60
N GLY A 386 18.63 -10.05 28.84
CA GLY A 386 19.76 -9.13 28.85
C GLY A 386 20.09 -8.60 27.45
N ASP A 387 20.78 -7.46 27.40
CA ASP A 387 21.11 -6.79 26.13
C ASP A 387 22.15 -7.57 25.29
N TYR A 388 22.86 -8.53 25.88
CA TYR A 388 23.72 -9.47 25.12
C TYR A 388 22.93 -10.48 24.27
N GLN A 389 21.64 -10.67 24.56
CA GLN A 389 20.73 -11.56 23.81
C GLN A 389 19.87 -10.82 22.78
N LYS A 390 20.09 -9.51 22.62
CA LYS A 390 19.30 -8.64 21.76
C LYS A 390 20.11 -8.23 20.53
N TRP A 391 19.57 -8.56 19.37
CA TRP A 391 20.25 -8.39 18.09
C TRP A 391 19.42 -7.53 17.15
N PHE A 392 20.01 -6.48 16.60
CA PHE A 392 19.40 -5.71 15.53
C PHE A 392 19.76 -6.31 14.18
N LEU A 393 18.78 -6.36 13.28
CA LEU A 393 19.00 -6.75 11.89
C LEU A 393 19.24 -5.49 11.06
N GLU A 394 20.44 -5.37 10.51
CA GLU A 394 20.85 -4.27 9.66
C GLU A 394 20.89 -4.79 8.22
N ALA A 395 19.80 -4.55 7.48
CA ALA A 395 19.67 -4.99 6.10
C ALA A 395 20.82 -4.44 5.25
N THR A 396 21.58 -5.32 4.59
CA THR A 396 22.70 -4.93 3.74
C THR A 396 22.31 -4.97 2.27
N GLY A 397 22.67 -3.92 1.53
CA GLY A 397 22.37 -3.86 0.10
C GLY A 397 20.90 -3.59 -0.23
N VAL A 398 20.11 -3.18 0.77
CA VAL A 398 18.84 -2.52 0.51
C VAL A 398 19.16 -1.06 0.27
N ASP A 399 19.25 -0.69 -1.00
CA ASP A 399 19.21 0.72 -1.37
C ASP A 399 17.86 1.30 -0.92
N PRO A 400 17.83 2.57 -0.47
CA PRO A 400 16.57 3.23 -0.20
C PRO A 400 15.67 3.10 -1.43
N TYR A 401 14.39 2.87 -1.21
CA TYR A 401 13.40 2.74 -2.28
C TYR A 401 12.14 3.52 -1.91
N ASN A 402 11.35 3.87 -2.93
CA ASN A 402 10.13 4.62 -2.74
C ASN A 402 9.13 3.87 -1.84
N GLY A 403 8.68 4.52 -0.77
CA GLY A 403 7.78 3.94 0.24
C GLY A 403 8.47 3.13 1.34
N MET A 404 9.80 3.08 1.38
CA MET A 404 10.52 2.43 2.49
C MET A 404 10.23 3.14 3.81
N VAL A 405 9.94 2.38 4.87
CA VAL A 405 9.91 2.91 6.25
C VAL A 405 11.11 2.34 6.99
N ALA A 406 11.92 3.20 7.62
CA ALA A 406 13.15 2.76 8.28
C ALA A 406 13.51 3.58 9.51
N PHE A 407 14.32 2.97 10.38
CA PHE A 407 15.15 3.68 11.34
C PHE A 407 16.51 4.00 10.71
N LEU A 408 17.06 5.19 10.97
CA LEU A 408 18.41 5.55 10.57
C LEU A 408 19.33 5.46 11.79
N ARG A 409 20.15 4.40 11.87
CA ARG A 409 21.08 4.19 12.99
C ARG A 409 22.45 4.77 12.65
N ASN A 410 22.98 5.61 13.52
CA ASN A 410 24.32 6.13 13.39
C ASN A 410 25.37 5.04 13.69
N LYS A 411 26.41 4.94 12.87
CA LYS A 411 27.47 3.93 13.04
C LYS A 411 28.34 4.17 14.28
N ALA A 412 28.66 5.42 14.62
CA ALA A 412 29.54 5.72 15.74
C ALA A 412 28.82 5.58 17.09
N THR A 413 27.56 6.02 17.19
CA THR A 413 26.84 6.10 18.47
C THR A 413 25.81 5.00 18.68
N TYR A 414 25.41 4.29 17.64
CA TYR A 414 24.30 3.33 17.62
C TYR A 414 22.93 3.92 17.98
N LYS A 415 22.86 5.24 18.19
CA LYS A 415 21.61 5.99 18.35
C LYS A 415 20.92 6.14 17.00
N VAL A 416 19.60 6.29 17.04
CA VAL A 416 18.77 6.46 15.83
C VAL A 416 18.31 7.89 15.67
N LEU A 417 18.16 8.33 14.42
CA LEU A 417 17.63 9.64 14.07
C LEU A 417 16.18 9.77 14.57
N ASP A 418 15.95 10.81 15.35
CA ASP A 418 14.70 11.08 16.07
C ASP A 418 14.30 12.54 15.83
N SER A 419 13.02 12.85 16.03
CA SER A 419 12.49 14.20 15.92
C SER A 419 11.36 14.44 16.90
N ASN A 420 10.85 15.66 16.97
CA ASN A 420 9.69 15.95 17.83
C ASN A 420 8.70 16.93 17.17
N ALA A 421 7.58 17.17 17.85
CA ALA A 421 6.56 18.11 17.41
C ALA A 421 7.06 19.57 17.33
N GLU A 422 8.13 19.90 18.06
CA GLU A 422 8.80 21.21 18.05
C GLU A 422 9.81 21.36 16.89
N LYS A 423 9.86 20.37 15.98
CA LYS A 423 10.70 20.35 14.77
C LYS A 423 12.19 20.14 15.00
N HIS A 424 12.62 19.83 16.22
CA HIS A 424 14.01 19.49 16.49
C HIS A 424 14.34 18.10 15.94
N VAL A 425 15.57 17.94 15.45
CA VAL A 425 16.14 16.65 15.01
C VAL A 425 17.38 16.37 15.85
N TYR A 426 17.48 15.14 16.33
CA TYR A 426 18.55 14.66 17.20
C TYR A 426 18.67 13.15 17.07
N THR A 427 19.54 12.53 17.85
CA THR A 427 19.67 11.08 17.94
C THR A 427 19.44 10.62 19.37
N LEU A 428 18.67 9.54 19.53
CA LEU A 428 18.40 8.90 20.82
C LEU A 428 18.66 7.41 20.74
N ASP A 429 18.74 6.77 21.91
CA ASP A 429 18.72 5.32 21.95
C ASP A 429 17.40 4.83 21.34
N HIS A 430 17.47 3.71 20.62
CA HIS A 430 16.32 3.19 19.92
C HIS A 430 15.22 2.80 20.91
N ASN A 431 14.05 3.43 20.78
CA ASN A 431 12.86 3.20 21.59
C ASN A 431 11.64 2.74 20.76
N GLY A 432 11.78 2.65 19.43
CA GLY A 432 10.74 2.15 18.53
C GLY A 432 9.57 3.12 18.32
N SER A 433 9.63 4.33 18.88
CA SER A 433 8.58 5.33 18.74
C SER A 433 8.39 5.75 17.27
N LYS A 434 7.21 6.26 16.94
CA LYS A 434 6.92 6.81 15.60
C LYS A 434 7.84 7.98 15.23
N TYR A 435 8.41 8.67 16.23
CA TYR A 435 9.35 9.78 16.01
C TYR A 435 10.72 9.31 15.49
N GLN A 436 11.05 8.02 15.65
CA GLN A 436 12.29 7.43 15.11
C GLN A 436 12.11 6.78 13.74
N LYS A 437 10.88 6.74 13.21
CA LYS A 437 10.55 6.10 11.94
C LYS A 437 10.45 7.14 10.83
N TRP A 438 11.08 6.83 9.70
CA TRP A 438 11.15 7.72 8.54
C TRP A 438 10.66 7.01 7.29
N ILE A 439 9.72 7.65 6.58
CA ILE A 439 9.20 7.22 5.27
C ILE A 439 10.06 7.86 4.19
N PHE A 440 10.53 7.07 3.24
CA PHE A 440 11.36 7.49 2.13
C PHE A 440 10.50 7.65 0.89
N THR A 441 10.50 8.85 0.31
CA THR A 441 9.85 9.12 -0.98
C THR A 441 10.91 9.44 -2.01
N GLN A 442 11.11 8.55 -2.98
CA GLN A 442 12.04 8.77 -4.07
C GLN A 442 11.54 9.91 -4.96
N GLN A 443 12.45 10.79 -5.34
CA GLN A 443 12.19 11.94 -6.22
C GLN A 443 12.75 11.66 -7.62
N ASP A 444 12.32 12.42 -8.62
CA ASP A 444 12.73 12.25 -10.03
C ASP A 444 14.24 12.48 -10.29
N ASP A 445 14.97 13.08 -9.34
CA ASP A 445 16.39 13.47 -9.44
C ASP A 445 17.34 12.55 -8.65
N ASP A 446 16.94 11.29 -8.44
CA ASP A 446 17.67 10.29 -7.62
C ASP A 446 17.91 10.73 -6.17
N THR A 447 17.11 11.67 -5.67
CA THR A 447 17.10 12.06 -4.25
C THR A 447 15.91 11.44 -3.52
N TYR A 448 15.97 11.51 -2.19
CA TYR A 448 14.89 11.06 -1.31
C TYR A 448 14.43 12.21 -0.42
N ALA A 449 13.12 12.29 -0.23
CA ALA A 449 12.52 13.09 0.81
C ALA A 449 12.17 12.16 1.99
N LEU A 450 12.58 12.53 3.20
CA LEU A 450 12.39 11.70 4.39
C LEU A 450 11.31 12.31 5.28
N GLN A 451 10.17 11.65 5.40
CA GLN A 451 9.06 12.10 6.24
C GLN A 451 9.03 11.37 7.57
N ASN A 452 8.93 12.10 8.67
CA ASN A 452 8.76 11.49 9.99
C ASN A 452 7.34 10.90 10.14
N VAL A 453 7.22 9.67 10.64
CA VAL A 453 5.92 8.97 10.77
C VAL A 453 5.02 9.58 11.84
N ALA A 454 5.57 10.22 12.89
CA ALA A 454 4.76 10.80 13.96
C ALA A 454 4.19 12.18 13.60
N THR A 455 4.99 13.02 12.92
CA THR A 455 4.66 14.44 12.69
C THR A 455 4.28 14.75 11.25
N SER A 456 4.53 13.82 10.31
CA SER A 456 4.43 14.06 8.87
C SER A 456 5.32 15.19 8.33
N PHE A 457 6.26 15.69 9.14
CA PHE A 457 7.24 16.69 8.72
C PHE A 457 8.43 16.04 8.01
N MET A 458 9.03 16.77 7.08
CA MET A 458 10.16 16.35 6.27
C MET A 458 11.48 16.68 6.95
N LEU A 459 12.47 15.79 6.88
CA LEU A 459 13.85 16.07 7.25
C LEU A 459 14.39 17.18 6.34
N ASP A 460 14.74 18.30 6.95
CA ASP A 460 15.16 19.53 6.30
C ASP A 460 16.52 19.95 6.85
N SER A 461 17.33 20.60 6.02
CA SER A 461 18.62 21.11 6.47
C SER A 461 18.96 22.43 5.82
N ASN A 462 19.44 23.36 6.63
CA ASN A 462 20.15 24.55 6.18
C ASN A 462 21.64 24.44 6.52
N ASN A 463 22.42 25.51 6.36
CA ASN A 463 23.87 25.46 6.60
C ASN A 463 24.24 25.33 8.09
N GLN A 464 23.30 25.57 9.02
CA GLN A 464 23.54 25.62 10.47
C GLN A 464 22.85 24.48 11.23
N HIS A 465 21.66 24.06 10.78
CA HIS A 465 20.80 23.14 11.49
C HIS A 465 20.18 22.09 10.56
N THR A 466 20.02 20.89 11.10
CA THR A 466 19.13 19.86 10.58
C THR A 466 17.90 19.85 11.49
N TYR A 467 16.71 19.89 10.91
CA TYR A 467 15.44 20.01 11.61
C TYR A 467 14.35 19.30 10.80
N THR A 468 13.11 19.29 11.28
CA THR A 468 11.97 18.88 10.47
C THR A 468 11.10 20.06 10.08
N HIS A 469 10.51 20.04 8.89
CA HIS A 469 9.66 21.13 8.44
C HIS A 469 8.45 20.61 7.68
N VAL A 470 7.41 21.44 7.55
CA VAL A 470 6.27 21.08 6.69
C VAL A 470 6.76 20.82 5.27
N PRO A 471 6.19 19.82 4.57
CA PRO A 471 6.57 19.50 3.20
C PRO A 471 6.48 20.73 2.30
N ASN A 472 7.55 21.02 1.57
CA ASN A 472 7.61 22.17 0.66
C ASN A 472 8.21 21.84 -0.71
N CYS A 473 8.61 20.57 -0.94
CA CYS A 473 9.26 20.09 -2.16
C CYS A 473 10.55 20.84 -2.55
N GLY A 474 11.10 21.65 -1.64
CA GLY A 474 12.29 22.45 -1.85
C GLY A 474 13.57 21.62 -1.76
N PRO A 475 14.70 22.14 -2.27
CA PRO A 475 15.97 21.42 -2.29
C PRO A 475 16.52 21.14 -0.89
N HIS A 476 16.09 21.89 0.13
CA HIS A 476 16.48 21.65 1.53
C HIS A 476 15.87 20.38 2.14
N GLN A 477 14.85 19.78 1.50
CA GLN A 477 14.20 18.54 1.94
C GLN A 477 14.61 17.32 1.11
N LYS A 478 15.59 17.50 0.22
CA LYS A 478 16.05 16.47 -0.72
C LYS A 478 17.44 15.97 -0.33
N TRP A 479 17.55 14.66 -0.17
CA TRP A 479 18.74 14.00 0.34
C TRP A 479 19.25 12.94 -0.64
N LYS A 480 20.53 13.01 -0.97
CA LYS A 480 21.23 12.02 -1.76
C LYS A 480 21.91 11.00 -0.85
N PHE A 481 21.74 9.72 -1.16
CA PHE A 481 22.25 8.62 -0.36
C PHE A 481 23.49 8.02 -1.03
N HIS A 482 24.64 8.21 -0.40
CA HIS A 482 25.92 7.70 -0.90
C HIS A 482 26.30 6.42 -0.17
N ARG A 483 26.17 5.29 -0.85
CA ARG A 483 26.48 3.97 -0.29
C ARG A 483 27.98 3.80 -0.03
N GLN A 484 28.30 3.31 1.16
CA GLN A 484 29.67 3.01 1.59
C GLN A 484 29.98 1.51 1.44
N ASN A 485 31.25 1.14 1.44
CA ASN A 485 31.69 -0.26 1.31
C ASN A 485 31.20 -1.16 2.46
N ASP A 486 31.03 -0.59 3.65
CA ASP A 486 30.53 -1.27 4.83
C ASP A 486 28.98 -1.40 4.82
N GLY A 487 28.30 -0.87 3.79
CA GLY A 487 26.84 -0.94 3.66
C GLY A 487 26.09 0.20 4.36
N SER A 488 26.80 1.10 5.06
CA SER A 488 26.22 2.35 5.56
C SER A 488 26.01 3.36 4.43
N TYR A 489 25.28 4.44 4.73
CA TYR A 489 25.05 5.56 3.82
C TYR A 489 25.52 6.86 4.44
N VAL A 490 26.10 7.73 3.60
CA VAL A 490 26.28 9.14 3.90
C VAL A 490 25.13 9.90 3.23
N LEU A 491 24.40 10.69 4.01
CA LEU A 491 23.23 11.45 3.54
C LEU A 491 23.65 12.88 3.24
N GLU A 492 23.67 13.27 1.97
CA GLU A 492 24.01 14.63 1.53
C GLU A 492 22.74 15.42 1.22
N ASN A 493 22.59 16.60 1.81
CA ASN A 493 21.50 17.51 1.47
C ASN A 493 21.84 18.32 0.22
N ILE A 494 20.99 18.30 -0.80
CA ILE A 494 21.34 18.90 -2.10
C ILE A 494 21.41 20.43 -2.08
N ALA A 495 20.70 21.10 -1.17
CA ALA A 495 20.72 22.57 -1.11
C ALA A 495 21.99 23.12 -0.46
N THR A 496 22.55 22.36 0.49
CA THR A 496 23.71 22.80 1.29
C THR A 496 25.00 22.09 0.88
N SER A 497 24.91 20.97 0.16
CA SER A 497 26.02 20.04 -0.12
C SER A 497 26.72 19.52 1.15
N ARG A 498 26.06 19.65 2.31
CA ARG A 498 26.53 19.16 3.61
C ARG A 498 25.87 17.82 3.91
N VAL A 499 26.54 17.02 4.73
CA VAL A 499 26.07 15.69 5.12
C VAL A 499 25.44 15.71 6.51
N LEU A 500 24.51 14.79 6.75
CA LEU A 500 23.95 14.56 8.07
C LEU A 500 25.01 13.94 8.99
N ASP A 501 25.41 14.69 10.01
CA ASP A 501 26.37 14.29 11.02
C ASP A 501 25.70 14.22 12.40
N SER A 502 26.36 13.54 13.34
CA SER A 502 25.93 13.47 14.73
C SER A 502 27.10 13.48 15.69
N ASN A 503 26.83 13.41 16.99
CA ASN A 503 27.87 13.30 18.00
C ASN A 503 27.43 12.44 19.19
N GLY A 504 28.39 12.15 20.09
CA GLY A 504 28.13 11.32 21.27
C GLY A 504 27.09 11.89 22.25
N THR A 505 26.79 13.19 22.20
CA THR A 505 25.77 13.82 23.06
C THR A 505 24.36 13.73 22.47
N GLY A 506 24.20 13.19 21.27
CA GLY A 506 22.91 13.00 20.62
C GLY A 506 22.49 14.12 19.68
N ASN A 507 23.33 15.11 19.38
CA ASN A 507 22.97 16.15 18.41
C ASN A 507 23.03 15.60 16.98
N ALA A 508 22.15 16.09 16.11
CA ALA A 508 22.20 15.86 14.67
C ALA A 508 22.30 17.21 13.96
N TYR A 509 23.23 17.35 13.02
CA TYR A 509 23.52 18.65 12.40
C TYR A 509 24.17 18.48 11.01
N PRO A 510 24.10 19.51 10.16
CA PRO A 510 24.79 19.51 8.88
C PRO A 510 26.28 19.75 9.10
N HIS A 511 27.12 18.94 8.44
CA HIS A 511 28.57 19.12 8.48
C HIS A 511 29.19 18.82 7.11
N ASP A 512 30.40 19.32 6.89
CA ASP A 512 31.15 18.98 5.68
C ASP A 512 31.57 17.51 5.75
N SER A 513 31.53 16.82 4.62
CA SER A 513 31.90 15.40 4.56
C SER A 513 33.36 15.21 5.00
N ASN A 514 33.58 14.42 6.04
CA ASN A 514 34.89 14.11 6.62
C ASN A 514 35.19 12.60 6.65
N GLY A 515 34.24 11.75 6.22
CA GLY A 515 34.38 10.30 6.16
C GLY A 515 34.33 9.56 7.50
N GLY A 516 34.10 10.30 8.60
CA GLY A 516 33.98 9.77 9.95
C GLY A 516 32.72 8.92 10.16
N ASP A 517 32.75 8.05 11.14
CA ASP A 517 31.63 7.13 11.42
C ASP A 517 30.39 7.84 11.98
N TYR A 518 30.52 9.07 12.50
CA TYR A 518 29.38 9.90 12.88
C TYR A 518 28.54 10.38 11.68
N GLN A 519 29.08 10.32 10.46
CA GLN A 519 28.38 10.68 9.22
C GLN A 519 27.78 9.47 8.48
N LYS A 520 27.93 8.27 9.06
CA LYS A 520 27.52 7.01 8.43
C LYS A 520 26.29 6.46 9.12
N TRP A 521 25.28 6.14 8.32
CA TRP A 521 23.96 5.75 8.78
C TRP A 521 23.56 4.41 8.16
N PHE A 522 23.23 3.44 9.00
CA PHE A 522 22.61 2.20 8.56
C PHE A 522 21.10 2.37 8.48
N LEU A 523 20.51 1.86 7.40
CA LEU A 523 19.08 1.87 7.19
C LEU A 523 18.49 0.55 7.70
N GLN A 524 17.72 0.62 8.78
CA GLN A 524 16.99 -0.53 9.30
C GLN A 524 15.55 -0.47 8.79
N ALA A 525 15.30 -1.13 7.65
CA ALA A 525 13.97 -1.24 7.07
C ALA A 525 12.99 -1.91 8.05
N ILE A 526 11.82 -1.30 8.22
CA ILE A 526 10.72 -1.84 9.00
C ILE A 526 9.84 -2.60 8.02
N GLN A 527 9.94 -3.92 8.05
CA GLN A 527 8.92 -4.79 7.48
C GLN A 527 7.92 -5.02 8.61
N ASP A 528 6.75 -4.38 8.49
CA ASP A 528 5.58 -4.73 9.30
C ASP A 528 4.98 -6.04 8.78
#